data_AF-U6MA30-F1
#
_entry.id   AF-U6MA30-F1
#
_cell.length_a   1.000
_cell.length_b   1.000
_cell.length_c   1.000
_cell.angle_alpha   90.00
_cell.angle_beta   90.00
_cell.angle_gamma   90.00
#
_symmetry.space_group_name_H-M   'P 1'
#
loop_
_entity.id
_entity.type
_entity.pdbx_description
1 polymer ?
#
loop_
_entity_poly.entity_id
_entity_poly.type
_entity_poly.pdbx_seq_one_letter_code
_entity_poly.pdbx_strand_id
1 'polypeptide(L)'
;MQLLLLLLLLLLLQLSACSGKHLCGRTLGFAGVPLIGSSSSSRCRSNTSNSSCYCRNCDRSSNRYLPKPVGSQSHPTSPTAVAAAASADAAPAAAVAAAAEREKPLLRVGSRWSPLALAQAKEVLRLVVFAAADRFPAAVAAFLEEDEQQQQLQQQQQEELLLRREKLGEQCSELLKGTAAGELPAAAAAALQQRLRYGEVELVPHQTAADKQLQQQLLQLGGKGLFSKELDDALQQQQIHFAVHSLKDVNVLLPSSMTLAALLPREDPRDVLLFAAKQQQTIQPLLETITAAAGAANAAAAAAAAAANADAGGNSITVTETNFSSSSNNNSSGNNSSSCSSSSRDEILIGTSSLRRQALMLYLAGSSHATAAAAAGPAKEAAAAAARVRCVLLRGNVQTRLRKLREGVAHATLLAAAGLRRLSLLQQHPTSAAAAGLEILRLAAPYGDTVAVPLPEVCCTPAAAQGIIAAQCLSQDTSTLQLLLPINDSAAATAAAAERAFLQKLDGSCKTPLGAIAMLRNHQQQQQQQQNLEFKGFVGTPDGCRMFHVAAAAAVRTPQEAAEVGAAAANKIKAAAGSKFLSDIISQVQQGWGSLKP
;
A
#
# COMPACT_ATOMS: atom_id res chain seq x y z
N MET A 1 0.41 -16.32 47.50
CA MET A 1 -0.54 -15.73 48.47
C MET A 1 -0.25 -14.25 48.75
N GLN A 2 0.86 -13.88 49.40
CA GLN A 2 1.15 -12.46 49.73
C GLN A 2 1.12 -11.50 48.52
N LEU A 3 1.68 -11.90 47.37
CA LEU A 3 1.63 -11.08 46.14
C LEU A 3 0.18 -10.85 45.62
N LEU A 4 -0.69 -11.85 45.81
CA LEU A 4 -2.11 -11.77 45.44
C LEU A 4 -2.87 -10.81 46.37
N LEU A 5 -2.53 -10.83 47.66
CA LEU A 5 -3.07 -9.92 48.66
C LEU A 5 -2.69 -8.45 48.35
N LEU A 6 -1.44 -8.23 47.93
CA LEU A 6 -0.94 -6.91 47.55
C LEU A 6 -1.67 -6.34 46.31
N LEU A 7 -1.90 -7.19 45.30
CA LEU A 7 -2.67 -6.84 44.11
C LEU A 7 -4.14 -6.53 44.44
N LEU A 8 -4.76 -7.30 45.32
CA LEU A 8 -6.15 -7.05 45.76
C LEU A 8 -6.27 -5.75 46.57
N LEU A 9 -5.28 -5.44 47.42
CA LEU A 9 -5.23 -4.19 48.19
C LEU A 9 -5.08 -2.96 47.27
N LEU A 10 -4.23 -3.06 46.24
CA LEU A 10 -4.07 -2.02 45.22
C LEU A 10 -5.35 -1.81 44.41
N LEU A 11 -6.08 -2.88 44.07
CA LEU A 11 -7.34 -2.78 43.35
C LEU A 11 -8.43 -2.06 44.18
N LEU A 12 -8.50 -2.36 45.48
CA LEU A 12 -9.44 -1.72 46.41
C LEU A 12 -9.13 -0.23 46.62
N LEU A 13 -7.84 0.14 46.67
CA LEU A 13 -7.39 1.54 46.75
C LEU A 13 -7.76 2.37 45.50
N GLN A 14 -7.74 1.75 44.31
CA GLN A 14 -8.21 2.41 43.09
C GLN A 14 -9.74 2.61 43.09
N LEU A 15 -10.50 1.63 43.61
CA LEU A 15 -11.96 1.72 43.68
C LEU A 15 -12.46 2.77 44.69
N SER A 16 -11.74 3.00 45.80
CA SER A 16 -12.08 4.10 46.73
C SER A 16 -11.84 5.50 46.16
N ALA A 17 -11.00 5.64 45.12
CA ALA A 17 -10.73 6.93 44.49
C ALA A 17 -11.85 7.40 43.53
N CYS A 18 -12.72 6.49 43.07
CA CYS A 18 -13.80 6.81 42.14
C CYS A 18 -15.15 7.16 42.81
N SER A 19 -15.30 6.95 44.12
CA SER A 19 -16.57 7.20 44.84
C SER A 19 -16.49 8.44 45.73
N GLY A 20 -16.47 9.62 45.11
CA GLY A 20 -16.16 10.86 45.82
C GLY A 20 -16.51 12.18 45.14
N LYS A 21 -17.74 12.35 44.65
CA LYS A 21 -18.43 13.67 44.56
C LYS A 21 -19.94 13.56 44.26
N HIS A 22 -20.72 14.23 45.10
CA HIS A 22 -22.18 14.44 45.05
C HIS A 22 -22.66 14.92 43.66
N LEU A 23 -23.86 14.60 43.13
CA LEU A 23 -25.19 14.28 43.69
C LEU A 23 -25.99 15.48 44.24
N CYS A 24 -26.58 16.28 43.32
CA CYS A 24 -27.80 17.07 43.50
C CYS A 24 -28.27 17.56 42.10
N GLY A 25 -29.55 17.57 41.68
CA GLY A 25 -30.76 17.03 42.28
C GLY A 25 -32.01 17.82 41.87
N ARG A 26 -32.94 17.20 41.10
CA ARG A 26 -34.35 17.63 40.85
C ARG A 26 -34.53 18.91 39.97
N THR A 27 -35.63 19.16 39.23
CA THR A 27 -36.90 18.43 38.93
C THR A 27 -37.65 19.10 37.75
N LEU A 28 -38.45 18.31 36.97
CA LEU A 28 -39.70 18.69 36.25
C LEU A 28 -39.65 19.85 35.21
N GLY A 29 -40.44 19.90 34.13
CA GLY A 29 -41.41 18.96 33.55
C GLY A 29 -42.36 19.67 32.55
N PHE A 30 -42.92 18.92 31.60
CA PHE A 30 -44.11 19.20 30.75
C PHE A 30 -44.21 20.45 29.83
N ALA A 31 -44.77 20.17 28.63
CA ALA A 31 -45.42 21.09 27.66
C ALA A 31 -44.58 22.24 27.05
N GLY A 32 -44.86 22.76 25.85
CA GLY A 32 -45.85 22.38 24.84
C GLY A 32 -45.71 23.24 23.57
N VAL A 33 -46.21 22.76 22.44
CA VAL A 33 -46.32 23.46 21.14
C VAL A 33 -47.28 24.66 21.30
N PRO A 34 -46.98 25.88 20.78
CA PRO A 34 -47.46 26.20 19.42
C PRO A 34 -46.63 27.19 18.55
N LEU A 35 -47.11 27.18 17.29
CA LEU A 35 -46.81 27.93 16.08
C LEU A 35 -46.96 29.48 16.17
N ILE A 36 -46.69 30.11 15.00
CA ILE A 36 -46.99 31.50 14.60
C ILE A 36 -45.97 32.52 15.14
N GLY A 37 -45.37 33.42 14.35
CA GLY A 37 -45.51 33.69 12.91
C GLY A 37 -45.41 35.20 12.63
N SER A 38 -45.19 35.59 11.37
CA SER A 38 -45.09 37.02 10.92
C SER A 38 -43.80 37.74 11.38
N SER A 39 -43.22 38.72 10.67
CA SER A 39 -43.51 39.27 9.33
C SER A 39 -42.37 40.21 8.88
N SER A 40 -42.23 40.40 7.56
CA SER A 40 -42.13 41.68 6.83
C SER A 40 -41.47 42.92 7.49
N SER A 41 -40.71 43.79 6.83
CA SER A 41 -40.31 43.94 5.41
C SER A 41 -39.59 45.28 5.20
N SER A 42 -38.65 45.40 4.26
CA SER A 42 -38.33 46.62 3.46
C SER A 42 -37.05 46.38 2.64
N ARG A 43 -36.82 46.98 1.46
CA ARG A 43 -37.68 47.77 0.56
C ARG A 43 -37.16 47.61 -0.88
N CYS A 44 -38.06 47.63 -1.86
CA CYS A 44 -37.69 47.60 -3.29
C CYS A 44 -37.08 48.93 -3.77
N ARG A 45 -36.25 48.86 -4.82
CA ARG A 45 -36.31 49.80 -5.95
C ARG A 45 -36.04 49.07 -7.26
N SER A 46 -36.74 49.51 -8.30
CA SER A 46 -36.87 48.87 -9.61
C SER A 46 -36.00 49.53 -10.68
N ASN A 47 -35.68 48.79 -11.75
CA ASN A 47 -35.90 49.31 -13.10
C ASN A 47 -36.15 48.21 -14.13
N THR A 48 -36.82 48.59 -15.21
CA THR A 48 -37.29 47.80 -16.36
C THR A 48 -36.14 47.55 -17.38
N SER A 49 -36.22 46.75 -18.47
CA SER A 49 -37.34 46.42 -19.38
C SER A 49 -37.04 45.22 -20.31
N ASN A 50 -38.09 44.75 -21.02
CA ASN A 50 -38.15 43.82 -22.18
C ASN A 50 -37.83 42.31 -21.95
N SER A 51 -38.75 41.35 -22.18
CA SER A 51 -39.55 40.97 -23.39
C SER A 51 -38.71 40.13 -24.38
N SER A 52 -39.14 38.97 -24.93
CA SER A 52 -40.49 38.39 -25.07
C SER A 52 -40.48 36.85 -25.05
N CYS A 53 -41.60 36.23 -24.64
CA CYS A 53 -41.93 34.83 -24.89
C CYS A 53 -42.36 34.60 -26.36
N TYR A 54 -42.45 33.33 -26.79
CA TYR A 54 -43.65 32.83 -27.50
C TYR A 54 -43.76 31.30 -27.47
N CYS A 55 -44.99 30.79 -27.44
CA CYS A 55 -45.33 29.37 -27.43
C CYS A 55 -46.76 29.19 -27.98
N ARG A 56 -46.96 28.30 -28.97
CA ARG A 56 -48.15 27.42 -29.21
C ARG A 56 -48.37 27.00 -30.66
N ASN A 57 -48.75 25.72 -30.80
CA ASN A 57 -49.71 25.07 -31.70
C ASN A 57 -49.81 25.45 -33.20
N CYS A 58 -49.85 24.40 -34.03
CA CYS A 58 -50.94 24.23 -34.99
C CYS A 58 -51.24 22.74 -35.26
N ASP A 59 -52.49 22.45 -35.60
CA ASP A 59 -53.11 21.13 -35.73
C ASP A 59 -53.50 20.88 -37.21
N ARG A 60 -53.49 19.62 -37.71
CA ARG A 60 -54.39 19.15 -38.81
C ARG A 60 -54.22 17.68 -39.30
N SER A 61 -55.29 16.92 -39.07
CA SER A 61 -56.06 16.11 -40.05
C SER A 61 -55.43 14.95 -40.88
N SER A 62 -55.67 13.71 -40.39
CA SER A 62 -56.41 12.59 -41.06
C SER A 62 -56.22 12.22 -42.55
N ASN A 63 -55.99 10.92 -42.85
CA ASN A 63 -57.02 10.06 -43.48
C ASN A 63 -56.76 8.53 -43.30
N ARG A 64 -57.79 7.71 -43.54
CA ARG A 64 -57.81 6.22 -43.50
C ARG A 64 -57.39 5.59 -44.83
N TYR A 65 -56.97 4.31 -44.84
CA TYR A 65 -57.67 3.20 -45.53
C TYR A 65 -57.06 1.81 -45.23
N LEU A 66 -57.91 0.78 -45.19
CA LEU A 66 -57.63 -0.67 -45.09
C LEU A 66 -58.41 -1.37 -46.22
N PRO A 67 -58.00 -2.55 -46.74
CA PRO A 67 -58.63 -3.81 -46.28
C PRO A 67 -57.75 -5.10 -46.30
N LYS A 68 -58.33 -6.19 -45.78
CA LYS A 68 -57.86 -7.62 -45.77
C LYS A 68 -58.46 -8.40 -47.00
N PRO A 69 -58.70 -9.75 -47.04
CA PRO A 69 -58.27 -10.93 -46.25
C PRO A 69 -57.96 -12.26 -47.05
N VAL A 70 -57.54 -13.33 -46.34
CA VAL A 70 -57.76 -14.82 -46.51
C VAL A 70 -57.21 -15.47 -45.19
N GLY A 71 -57.57 -16.66 -44.66
CA GLY A 71 -58.59 -17.70 -44.91
C GLY A 71 -58.32 -18.98 -44.04
N SER A 72 -59.29 -19.92 -43.93
CA SER A 72 -59.24 -21.35 -43.44
C SER A 72 -58.39 -21.74 -42.21
N GLN A 73 -58.87 -22.27 -41.06
CA GLN A 73 -59.87 -23.32 -40.66
C GLN A 73 -59.36 -24.79 -40.61
N SER A 74 -59.36 -25.42 -39.41
CA SER A 74 -60.27 -26.55 -39.02
C SER A 74 -59.87 -27.27 -37.70
N HIS A 75 -60.84 -27.56 -36.82
CA HIS A 75 -60.74 -28.59 -35.75
C HIS A 75 -61.18 -29.98 -36.28
N PRO A 76 -60.97 -31.10 -35.54
CA PRO A 76 -62.13 -31.65 -34.78
C PRO A 76 -61.83 -32.42 -33.46
N THR A 77 -62.85 -32.44 -32.58
CA THR A 77 -63.32 -33.51 -31.66
C THR A 77 -62.46 -34.11 -30.52
N SER A 78 -63.08 -34.17 -29.33
CA SER A 78 -62.78 -35.06 -28.18
C SER A 78 -63.59 -36.38 -28.27
N PRO A 79 -63.40 -37.35 -27.34
CA PRO A 79 -64.32 -37.40 -26.18
C PRO A 79 -63.74 -37.95 -24.85
N THR A 80 -64.46 -37.69 -23.74
CA THR A 80 -64.67 -38.48 -22.48
C THR A 80 -63.61 -39.47 -21.92
N ALA A 81 -63.46 -39.72 -20.62
CA ALA A 81 -63.92 -39.12 -19.35
C ALA A 81 -63.29 -39.95 -18.18
N VAL A 82 -63.36 -39.44 -16.93
CA VAL A 82 -63.48 -40.14 -15.61
C VAL A 82 -62.74 -39.34 -14.52
N ALA A 83 -63.35 -39.28 -13.33
CA ALA A 83 -62.93 -38.48 -12.18
C ALA A 83 -61.90 -39.19 -11.29
N ALA A 84 -61.17 -38.44 -10.45
CA ALA A 84 -61.42 -38.42 -9.00
C ALA A 84 -60.41 -37.59 -8.18
N ALA A 85 -60.92 -37.00 -7.09
CA ALA A 85 -60.28 -36.75 -5.80
C ALA A 85 -58.93 -36.00 -5.70
N ALA A 86 -59.04 -34.82 -5.08
CA ALA A 86 -58.02 -34.02 -4.44
C ALA A 86 -56.98 -34.76 -3.56
N SER A 87 -55.77 -34.21 -3.53
CA SER A 87 -55.13 -33.80 -2.28
C SER A 87 -54.22 -32.59 -2.51
N ALA A 88 -54.06 -31.76 -1.48
CA ALA A 88 -53.19 -30.58 -1.54
C ALA A 88 -51.71 -30.98 -1.63
N ASP A 89 -50.92 -30.19 -2.36
CA ASP A 89 -49.58 -29.83 -1.89
C ASP A 89 -49.15 -28.47 -2.45
N ALA A 90 -49.29 -27.43 -1.62
CA ALA A 90 -48.84 -26.07 -1.92
C ALA A 90 -47.32 -25.94 -1.68
N ALA A 91 -46.53 -26.78 -2.36
CA ALA A 91 -45.11 -26.97 -2.10
C ALA A 91 -44.10 -26.62 -3.23
N PRO A 92 -44.44 -26.02 -4.41
CA PRO A 92 -43.41 -25.54 -5.33
C PRO A 92 -42.97 -24.09 -5.04
N ALA A 93 -43.86 -23.24 -4.50
CA ALA A 93 -43.56 -21.81 -4.32
C ALA A 93 -42.45 -21.55 -3.29
N ALA A 94 -42.43 -22.29 -2.18
CA ALA A 94 -41.37 -22.19 -1.17
C ALA A 94 -40.03 -22.74 -1.68
N ALA A 95 -40.03 -23.79 -2.52
CA ALA A 95 -38.82 -24.31 -3.14
C ALA A 95 -38.24 -23.38 -4.21
N VAL A 96 -39.10 -22.69 -4.97
CA VAL A 96 -38.69 -21.64 -5.92
C VAL A 96 -38.21 -20.38 -5.18
N ALA A 97 -38.81 -20.02 -4.04
CA ALA A 97 -38.31 -18.94 -3.18
C ALA A 97 -36.94 -19.30 -2.55
N ALA A 98 -36.76 -20.53 -2.06
CA ALA A 98 -35.47 -21.01 -1.54
C ALA A 98 -34.40 -21.22 -2.64
N ALA A 99 -34.82 -21.40 -3.90
CA ALA A 99 -33.92 -21.33 -5.05
C ALA A 99 -33.58 -19.88 -5.41
N ALA A 100 -34.49 -18.93 -5.24
CA ALA A 100 -34.25 -17.51 -5.42
C ALA A 100 -33.35 -16.89 -4.31
N GLU A 101 -33.34 -17.46 -3.10
CA GLU A 101 -32.34 -17.11 -2.06
C GLU A 101 -30.89 -17.44 -2.46
N ARG A 102 -30.66 -18.24 -3.51
CA ARG A 102 -29.31 -18.68 -3.93
C ARG A 102 -28.57 -17.72 -4.87
N GLU A 103 -29.17 -16.59 -5.27
CA GLU A 103 -28.48 -15.51 -5.99
C GLU A 103 -28.56 -14.17 -5.24
N LYS A 104 -28.22 -14.18 -3.94
CA LYS A 104 -27.69 -12.96 -3.31
C LYS A 104 -26.44 -12.51 -4.08
N PRO A 105 -26.28 -11.22 -4.43
CA PRO A 105 -25.17 -10.75 -5.25
C PRO A 105 -23.84 -10.93 -4.50
N LEU A 106 -23.11 -11.99 -4.87
CA LEU A 106 -21.83 -12.35 -4.30
C LEU A 106 -20.81 -11.25 -4.63
N LEU A 107 -20.43 -10.45 -3.65
CA LEU A 107 -19.37 -9.46 -3.84
C LEU A 107 -18.08 -10.23 -4.15
N ARG A 108 -17.52 -10.02 -5.34
CA ARG A 108 -16.27 -10.67 -5.77
C ARG A 108 -15.12 -9.67 -5.75
N VAL A 109 -14.10 -9.96 -4.97
CA VAL A 109 -12.96 -9.07 -4.72
C VAL A 109 -11.68 -9.69 -5.28
N GLY A 110 -11.09 -9.06 -6.28
CA GLY A 110 -9.84 -9.51 -6.87
C GLY A 110 -8.64 -9.23 -5.97
N SER A 111 -7.69 -10.16 -5.91
CA SER A 111 -6.36 -9.89 -5.34
C SER A 111 -5.30 -10.78 -5.97
N ARG A 112 -4.02 -10.41 -5.81
CA ARG A 112 -2.89 -11.24 -6.25
C ARG A 112 -2.74 -12.49 -5.39
N TRP A 113 -2.26 -13.57 -6.00
CA TRP A 113 -1.99 -14.82 -5.31
C TRP A 113 -0.68 -14.81 -4.50
N SER A 114 -0.69 -14.09 -3.37
CA SER A 114 0.39 -14.13 -2.39
C SER A 114 -0.15 -13.93 -0.96
N PRO A 115 0.53 -14.47 0.08
CA PRO A 115 0.07 -14.31 1.47
C PRO A 115 -0.14 -12.84 1.89
N LEU A 116 0.72 -11.92 1.41
CA LEU A 116 0.58 -10.49 1.71
C LEU A 116 -0.63 -9.88 1.00
N ALA A 117 -0.80 -10.13 -0.30
CA ALA A 117 -1.91 -9.56 -1.07
C ALA A 117 -3.28 -10.11 -0.61
N LEU A 118 -3.35 -11.37 -0.17
CA LEU A 118 -4.55 -11.94 0.46
C LEU A 118 -4.84 -11.30 1.83
N ALA A 119 -3.82 -11.08 2.66
CA ALA A 119 -3.99 -10.34 3.93
C ALA A 119 -4.50 -8.91 3.69
N GLN A 120 -3.96 -8.20 2.68
CA GLN A 120 -4.42 -6.87 2.27
C GLN A 120 -5.85 -6.87 1.72
N ALA A 121 -6.22 -7.87 0.92
CA ALA A 121 -7.58 -8.01 0.41
C ALA A 121 -8.59 -8.30 1.51
N LYS A 122 -8.19 -9.11 2.50
CA LYS A 122 -8.99 -9.39 3.69
C LYS A 122 -9.15 -8.16 4.60
N GLU A 123 -8.11 -7.34 4.75
CA GLU A 123 -8.15 -6.05 5.46
C GLU A 123 -9.19 -5.10 4.83
N VAL A 124 -9.13 -4.88 3.51
CA VAL A 124 -10.13 -4.10 2.76
C VAL A 124 -11.51 -4.72 2.89
N LEU A 125 -11.63 -6.04 2.67
CA LEU A 125 -12.91 -6.74 2.69
C LEU A 125 -13.61 -6.58 4.04
N ARG A 126 -12.89 -6.77 5.14
CA ARG A 126 -13.42 -6.58 6.49
C ARG A 126 -14.00 -5.18 6.65
N LEU A 127 -13.25 -4.14 6.24
CA LEU A 127 -13.70 -2.75 6.34
C LEU A 127 -14.97 -2.50 5.51
N VAL A 128 -15.06 -3.01 4.28
CA VAL A 128 -16.27 -2.90 3.43
C VAL A 128 -17.47 -3.61 4.06
N VAL A 129 -17.27 -4.84 4.55
CA VAL A 129 -18.32 -5.66 5.15
C VAL A 129 -18.88 -5.02 6.41
N PHE A 130 -18.04 -4.48 7.29
CA PHE A 130 -18.51 -3.78 8.49
C PHE A 130 -19.11 -2.40 8.19
N ALA A 131 -18.64 -1.69 7.15
CA ALA A 131 -19.23 -0.42 6.71
C ALA A 131 -20.61 -0.58 6.04
N ALA A 132 -20.91 -1.77 5.51
CA ALA A 132 -22.19 -2.14 4.89
C ALA A 132 -22.76 -3.42 5.52
N ALA A 133 -22.76 -3.48 6.87
CA ALA A 133 -23.13 -4.67 7.64
C ALA A 133 -24.58 -5.13 7.40
N ASP A 134 -25.47 -4.22 7.04
CA ASP A 134 -26.84 -4.47 6.61
C ASP A 134 -26.93 -5.25 5.27
N ARG A 135 -25.95 -5.04 4.37
CA ARG A 135 -25.86 -5.70 3.06
C ARG A 135 -25.12 -7.05 3.12
N PHE A 136 -24.29 -7.27 4.13
CA PHE A 136 -23.43 -8.46 4.25
C PHE A 136 -23.48 -9.16 5.63
N PRO A 137 -24.66 -9.44 6.21
CA PRO A 137 -24.78 -9.97 7.57
C PRO A 137 -24.10 -11.34 7.77
N ALA A 138 -24.06 -12.21 6.75
CA ALA A 138 -23.37 -13.49 6.86
C ALA A 138 -21.85 -13.34 6.77
N ALA A 139 -21.36 -12.33 6.05
CA ALA A 139 -19.94 -12.00 6.02
C ALA A 139 -19.47 -11.40 7.36
N VAL A 140 -20.29 -10.55 7.99
CA VAL A 140 -20.03 -10.02 9.34
C VAL A 140 -19.91 -11.16 10.35
N ALA A 141 -20.87 -12.11 10.36
CA ALA A 141 -20.82 -13.28 11.25
C ALA A 141 -19.53 -14.10 11.04
N ALA A 142 -19.17 -14.41 9.79
CA ALA A 142 -17.94 -15.15 9.48
C ALA A 142 -16.65 -14.45 9.96
N PHE A 143 -16.58 -13.11 9.91
CA PHE A 143 -15.45 -12.37 10.46
C PHE A 143 -15.40 -12.37 11.99
N LEU A 144 -16.55 -12.33 12.67
CA LEU A 144 -16.63 -12.40 14.13
C LEU A 144 -16.24 -13.79 14.64
N GLU A 145 -16.74 -14.86 14.00
CA GLU A 145 -16.33 -16.24 14.29
C GLU A 145 -14.82 -16.44 14.11
N GLU A 146 -14.22 -15.85 13.08
CA GLU A 146 -12.78 -15.93 12.87
C GLU A 146 -11.99 -15.15 13.93
N ASP A 147 -12.49 -14.00 14.39
CA ASP A 147 -11.86 -13.26 15.50
C ASP A 147 -11.89 -14.06 16.80
N GLU A 148 -13.02 -14.70 17.13
CA GLU A 148 -13.14 -15.58 18.29
C GLU A 148 -12.16 -16.75 18.21
N GLN A 149 -12.07 -17.41 17.04
CA GLN A 149 -11.11 -18.48 16.80
C GLN A 149 -9.66 -17.99 16.93
N GLN A 150 -9.34 -16.79 16.43
CA GLN A 150 -8.00 -16.20 16.56
C GLN A 150 -7.67 -15.84 18.01
N GLN A 151 -8.64 -15.34 18.79
CA GLN A 151 -8.46 -15.06 20.22
C GLN A 151 -8.26 -16.35 21.02
N GLN A 152 -9.10 -17.37 20.81
CA GLN A 152 -8.94 -18.69 21.42
C GLN A 152 -7.59 -19.31 21.05
N LEU A 153 -7.17 -19.22 19.79
CA LEU A 153 -5.88 -19.73 19.33
C LEU A 153 -4.70 -18.93 19.93
N GLN A 154 -4.83 -17.61 20.12
CA GLN A 154 -3.82 -16.80 20.83
C GLN A 154 -3.73 -17.17 22.31
N GLN A 155 -4.86 -17.43 22.97
CA GLN A 155 -4.91 -17.91 24.36
C GLN A 155 -4.30 -19.32 24.51
N GLN A 156 -4.51 -20.20 23.53
CA GLN A 156 -3.92 -21.55 23.48
C GLN A 156 -2.45 -21.55 23.00
N GLN A 157 -1.95 -20.46 22.40
CA GLN A 157 -0.60 -20.38 21.82
C GLN A 157 0.55 -20.26 22.83
N GLN A 158 0.27 -20.33 24.14
CA GLN A 158 1.31 -20.19 25.16
C GLN A 158 2.32 -21.35 25.18
N GLU A 159 1.99 -22.58 24.72
CA GLU A 159 2.90 -23.74 24.82
C GLU A 159 3.11 -24.64 23.57
N GLU A 160 2.14 -24.84 22.64
CA GLU A 160 2.23 -25.99 21.69
C GLU A 160 2.37 -25.68 20.17
N LEU A 161 2.27 -24.42 19.73
CA LEU A 161 1.90 -24.11 18.33
C LEU A 161 3.03 -23.71 17.36
N LEU A 162 4.29 -23.75 17.78
CA LEU A 162 5.44 -23.40 16.91
C LEU A 162 5.67 -24.43 15.79
N LEU A 163 5.63 -25.73 16.10
CA LEU A 163 5.89 -26.81 15.13
C LEU A 163 4.84 -26.91 14.00
N ARG A 164 3.60 -26.50 14.27
CA ARG A 164 2.47 -26.73 13.35
C ARG A 164 2.37 -25.66 12.24
N ARG A 165 2.81 -24.43 12.51
CA ARG A 165 2.85 -23.32 11.53
C ARG A 165 3.95 -23.52 10.48
N GLU A 166 5.07 -24.14 10.83
CA GLU A 166 6.16 -24.43 9.88
C GLU A 166 5.70 -25.41 8.79
N LYS A 167 5.10 -26.55 9.17
CA LYS A 167 4.51 -27.51 8.23
C LYS A 167 3.50 -26.87 7.27
N LEU A 168 2.60 -26.02 7.77
CA LEU A 168 1.62 -25.32 6.93
C LEU A 168 2.25 -24.28 5.99
N GLY A 169 3.28 -23.56 6.43
CA GLY A 169 4.02 -22.60 5.61
C GLY A 169 4.80 -23.27 4.48
N GLU A 170 5.37 -24.44 4.75
CA GLU A 170 6.06 -25.25 3.73
C GLU A 170 5.08 -25.92 2.77
N GLN A 171 4.00 -26.53 3.26
CA GLN A 171 2.93 -27.08 2.43
C GLN A 171 2.32 -26.04 1.50
N CYS A 172 2.06 -24.82 1.98
CA CYS A 172 1.65 -23.71 1.10
C CYS A 172 2.73 -23.35 0.07
N SER A 173 4.03 -23.42 0.42
CA SER A 173 5.12 -23.17 -0.52
C SER A 173 5.33 -24.29 -1.54
N GLU A 174 4.95 -25.53 -1.23
CA GLU A 174 5.00 -26.69 -2.14
C GLU A 174 3.75 -26.75 -3.04
N LEU A 175 2.57 -26.49 -2.49
CA LEU A 175 1.37 -26.19 -3.28
C LEU A 175 1.64 -25.02 -4.25
N LEU A 176 2.35 -23.98 -3.81
CA LEU A 176 2.76 -22.88 -4.69
C LEU A 176 3.73 -23.32 -5.81
N LYS A 177 4.65 -24.26 -5.55
CA LYS A 177 5.47 -24.87 -6.61
C LYS A 177 4.63 -25.69 -7.59
N GLY A 178 3.63 -26.42 -7.11
CA GLY A 178 2.65 -27.11 -7.95
C GLY A 178 1.86 -26.14 -8.84
N THR A 179 1.31 -25.06 -8.25
CA THR A 179 0.56 -24.04 -9.02
C THR A 179 1.38 -23.27 -10.04
N ALA A 180 2.72 -23.25 -9.93
CA ALA A 180 3.57 -22.62 -10.92
C ALA A 180 3.62 -23.39 -12.26
N ALA A 181 3.18 -24.65 -12.28
CA ALA A 181 3.07 -25.49 -13.48
C ALA A 181 1.72 -25.34 -14.22
N GLY A 182 0.74 -24.66 -13.62
CA GLY A 182 -0.63 -24.57 -14.13
C GLY A 182 -1.56 -25.63 -13.50
N GLU A 183 -2.77 -25.18 -13.14
CA GLU A 183 -3.87 -25.95 -12.55
C GLU A 183 -3.66 -26.50 -11.13
N LEU A 184 -4.44 -25.96 -10.18
CA LEU A 184 -4.79 -26.70 -8.96
C LEU A 184 -5.74 -27.84 -9.35
N PRO A 185 -5.56 -29.07 -8.82
CA PRO A 185 -6.59 -30.11 -8.93
C PRO A 185 -7.94 -29.57 -8.44
N ALA A 186 -9.03 -29.86 -9.16
CA ALA A 186 -10.34 -29.24 -8.92
C ALA A 186 -10.81 -29.32 -7.45
N ALA A 187 -10.52 -30.42 -6.75
CA ALA A 187 -10.83 -30.57 -5.33
C ALA A 187 -10.01 -29.63 -4.42
N ALA A 188 -8.73 -29.40 -4.74
CA ALA A 188 -7.88 -28.46 -4.02
C ALA A 188 -8.26 -27.00 -4.35
N ALA A 189 -8.63 -26.70 -5.60
CA ALA A 189 -9.19 -25.41 -5.99
C ALA A 189 -10.52 -25.11 -5.26
N ALA A 190 -11.43 -26.08 -5.19
CA ALA A 190 -12.72 -25.94 -4.51
C ALA A 190 -12.56 -25.78 -2.99
N ALA A 191 -11.72 -26.60 -2.34
CA ALA A 191 -11.43 -26.47 -0.91
C ALA A 191 -10.75 -25.13 -0.56
N LEU A 192 -9.98 -24.58 -1.49
CA LEU A 192 -9.32 -23.29 -1.37
C LEU A 192 -10.29 -22.12 -1.60
N GLN A 193 -11.19 -22.22 -2.58
CA GLN A 193 -12.29 -21.26 -2.81
C GLN A 193 -13.26 -21.22 -1.63
N GLN A 194 -13.61 -22.37 -1.04
CA GLN A 194 -14.41 -22.44 0.19
C GLN A 194 -13.75 -21.66 1.35
N ARG A 195 -12.41 -21.68 1.45
CA ARG A 195 -11.65 -20.92 2.46
C ARG A 195 -11.48 -19.43 2.15
N LEU A 196 -11.97 -18.97 1.00
CA LEU A 196 -11.90 -17.58 0.54
C LEU A 196 -13.29 -16.94 0.41
N ARG A 197 -14.35 -17.64 0.84
CA ARG A 197 -15.71 -17.11 0.97
C ARG A 197 -16.05 -16.76 2.41
N TYR A 198 -16.60 -15.56 2.57
CA TYR A 198 -17.08 -14.99 3.82
C TYR A 198 -18.56 -14.64 3.62
N GLY A 199 -19.45 -15.63 3.81
CA GLY A 199 -20.88 -15.47 3.57
C GLY A 199 -21.22 -14.95 2.16
N GLU A 200 -21.68 -13.71 2.08
CA GLU A 200 -22.07 -13.00 0.85
C GLU A 200 -20.88 -12.42 0.05
N VAL A 201 -19.63 -12.73 0.42
CA VAL A 201 -18.43 -12.20 -0.23
C VAL A 201 -17.39 -13.27 -0.57
N GLU A 202 -16.68 -13.12 -1.69
CA GLU A 202 -15.66 -14.03 -2.21
C GLU A 202 -14.38 -13.28 -2.59
N LEU A 203 -13.23 -13.72 -2.06
CA LEU A 203 -11.92 -13.29 -2.56
C LEU A 203 -11.54 -14.14 -3.79
N VAL A 204 -11.36 -13.50 -4.94
CA VAL A 204 -11.01 -14.14 -6.22
C VAL A 204 -9.51 -13.94 -6.52
N PRO A 205 -8.67 -14.98 -6.34
CA PRO A 205 -7.24 -14.85 -6.50
C PRO A 205 -6.77 -14.90 -7.97
N HIS A 206 -5.85 -14.02 -8.32
CA HIS A 206 -5.25 -13.93 -9.65
C HIS A 206 -3.72 -14.10 -9.57
N GLN A 207 -3.15 -14.93 -10.44
CA GLN A 207 -1.70 -15.14 -10.55
C GLN A 207 -1.14 -14.28 -11.69
N THR A 208 -0.24 -13.35 -11.39
CA THR A 208 0.28 -12.39 -12.37
C THR A 208 1.52 -12.92 -13.11
N ALA A 209 1.83 -12.37 -14.28
CA ALA A 209 3.06 -12.67 -15.01
C ALA A 209 4.32 -12.55 -14.12
N ALA A 210 4.36 -11.55 -13.22
CA ALA A 210 5.45 -11.37 -12.28
C ALA A 210 5.65 -12.51 -11.27
N ASP A 211 4.57 -13.25 -10.96
CA ASP A 211 4.58 -14.38 -10.03
C ASP A 211 5.12 -15.66 -10.70
N LYS A 212 4.95 -15.78 -12.03
CA LYS A 212 5.42 -16.92 -12.83
C LYS A 212 6.92 -16.82 -13.15
N GLN A 213 7.44 -15.62 -13.43
CA GLN A 213 8.81 -15.42 -13.91
C GLN A 213 9.77 -14.88 -12.83
N LEU A 214 10.08 -15.74 -11.85
CA LEU A 214 10.88 -15.36 -10.66
C LEU A 214 12.40 -15.26 -10.89
N GLN A 215 12.94 -15.85 -11.96
CA GLN A 215 14.40 -15.89 -12.22
C GLN A 215 14.94 -14.63 -12.92
N GLN A 216 14.08 -13.83 -13.58
CA GLN A 216 14.49 -12.61 -14.26
C GLN A 216 14.35 -11.37 -13.36
N GLN A 217 15.11 -10.31 -13.68
CA GLN A 217 14.94 -9.00 -13.05
C GLN A 217 13.59 -8.39 -13.46
N LEU A 218 12.94 -7.64 -12.57
CA LEU A 218 11.66 -6.93 -12.85
C LEU A 218 11.71 -6.08 -14.13
N LEU A 219 12.87 -5.51 -14.37
CA LEU A 219 13.21 -4.72 -15.53
C LEU A 219 13.11 -5.48 -16.86
N GLN A 220 13.65 -6.70 -16.89
CA GLN A 220 13.80 -7.54 -18.07
C GLN A 220 12.47 -8.16 -18.51
N LEU A 221 11.53 -8.32 -17.58
CA LEU A 221 10.21 -8.89 -17.83
C LEU A 221 9.31 -8.03 -18.75
N GLY A 222 9.64 -6.75 -18.94
CA GLY A 222 8.89 -5.86 -19.83
C GLY A 222 7.47 -5.53 -19.34
N GLY A 223 6.71 -4.83 -20.19
CA GLY A 223 5.30 -4.50 -19.93
C GLY A 223 5.03 -3.36 -18.92
N LYS A 224 3.90 -2.68 -19.11
CA LYS A 224 3.23 -1.87 -18.07
C LYS A 224 2.27 -2.80 -17.31
N GLY A 225 2.07 -2.60 -16.01
CA GLY A 225 1.10 -3.40 -15.23
C GLY A 225 1.50 -4.85 -14.95
N LEU A 226 2.80 -5.17 -14.82
CA LEU A 226 3.31 -6.53 -14.53
C LEU A 226 2.66 -7.22 -13.30
N PHE A 227 2.06 -6.43 -12.40
CA PHE A 227 1.36 -6.86 -11.18
C PHE A 227 -0.13 -6.47 -11.14
N SER A 228 -0.66 -5.80 -12.17
CA SER A 228 -2.06 -5.35 -12.20
C SER A 228 -2.86 -5.95 -13.36
N LYS A 229 -2.21 -6.28 -14.49
CA LYS A 229 -2.89 -6.58 -15.75
C LYS A 229 -3.97 -7.65 -15.61
N GLU A 230 -3.70 -8.77 -14.95
CA GLU A 230 -4.66 -9.86 -14.81
C GLU A 230 -5.87 -9.48 -13.93
N LEU A 231 -5.71 -8.51 -13.01
CA LEU A 231 -6.81 -7.91 -12.23
C LEU A 231 -7.52 -6.82 -13.03
N ASP A 232 -6.80 -6.05 -13.84
CA ASP A 232 -7.36 -5.07 -14.77
C ASP A 232 -8.28 -5.78 -15.80
N ASP A 233 -7.81 -6.89 -16.40
CA ASP A 233 -8.57 -7.72 -17.34
C ASP A 233 -9.83 -8.33 -16.66
N ALA A 234 -9.71 -8.80 -15.42
CA ALA A 234 -10.83 -9.36 -14.65
C ALA A 234 -11.91 -8.34 -14.27
N LEU A 235 -11.51 -7.09 -13.98
CA LEU A 235 -12.44 -5.96 -13.80
C LEU A 235 -13.19 -5.63 -15.08
N GLN A 236 -12.50 -5.55 -16.23
CA GLN A 236 -13.14 -5.29 -17.53
C GLN A 236 -14.15 -6.39 -17.91
N GLN A 237 -13.83 -7.64 -17.58
CA GLN A 237 -14.70 -8.80 -17.80
C GLN A 237 -15.78 -8.98 -16.72
N GLN A 238 -15.88 -8.06 -15.74
CA GLN A 238 -16.83 -8.10 -14.62
C GLN A 238 -16.78 -9.41 -13.81
N GLN A 239 -15.62 -10.08 -13.79
CA GLN A 239 -15.40 -11.29 -12.98
C GLN A 239 -15.25 -10.95 -11.50
N ILE A 240 -14.80 -9.72 -11.23
CA ILE A 240 -14.63 -9.10 -9.92
C ILE A 240 -15.22 -7.68 -9.95
N HIS A 241 -15.68 -7.19 -8.81
CA HIS A 241 -16.31 -5.87 -8.65
C HIS A 241 -15.23 -4.80 -8.39
N PHE A 242 -14.29 -5.12 -7.50
CA PHE A 242 -13.07 -4.34 -7.28
C PHE A 242 -11.86 -5.26 -7.07
N ALA A 243 -10.66 -4.73 -7.32
CA ALA A 243 -9.38 -5.37 -7.10
C ALA A 243 -8.61 -4.66 -5.98
N VAL A 244 -7.89 -5.42 -5.15
CA VAL A 244 -7.10 -4.90 -4.02
C VAL A 244 -5.60 -5.02 -4.31
N HIS A 245 -4.88 -3.92 -4.10
CA HIS A 245 -3.46 -3.80 -4.42
C HIS A 245 -2.67 -3.12 -3.29
N SER A 246 -1.38 -3.47 -3.16
CA SER A 246 -0.41 -2.53 -2.62
C SER A 246 -0.28 -1.35 -3.60
N LEU A 247 -0.59 -0.12 -3.20
CA LEU A 247 -0.71 1.00 -4.16
C LEU A 247 0.59 1.30 -4.93
N LYS A 248 1.75 1.04 -4.31
CA LYS A 248 3.08 1.14 -4.96
C LYS A 248 3.29 0.19 -6.16
N ASP A 249 2.49 -0.87 -6.29
CA ASP A 249 2.57 -1.84 -7.39
C ASP A 249 1.55 -1.51 -8.51
N VAL A 250 0.68 -0.50 -8.32
CA VAL A 250 -0.32 -0.05 -9.28
C VAL A 250 0.25 1.01 -10.21
N ASN A 251 0.03 0.87 -11.52
CA ASN A 251 0.45 1.85 -12.52
C ASN A 251 -0.01 3.28 -12.15
N VAL A 252 0.82 4.27 -12.44
CA VAL A 252 0.51 5.69 -12.17
C VAL A 252 -0.66 6.16 -13.04
N LEU A 253 -0.60 5.82 -14.33
CA LEU A 253 -1.66 6.01 -15.29
C LEU A 253 -2.55 4.77 -15.31
N LEU A 254 -3.81 4.94 -14.93
CA LEU A 254 -4.85 3.94 -15.09
C LEU A 254 -5.62 4.17 -16.41
N PRO A 255 -6.26 3.12 -16.98
CA PRO A 255 -7.28 3.31 -18.02
C PRO A 255 -8.41 4.21 -17.53
N SER A 256 -9.00 5.03 -18.39
CA SER A 256 -10.08 5.96 -18.02
C SER A 256 -11.34 5.28 -17.47
N SER A 257 -11.57 4.02 -17.86
CA SER A 257 -12.64 3.15 -17.36
C SER A 257 -12.39 2.63 -15.93
N MET A 258 -11.26 2.95 -15.29
CA MET A 258 -10.88 2.47 -13.96
C MET A 258 -10.49 3.62 -13.04
N THR A 259 -10.75 3.44 -11.75
CA THR A 259 -10.39 4.42 -10.73
C THR A 259 -9.94 3.75 -9.43
N LEU A 260 -9.16 4.48 -8.64
CA LEU A 260 -8.83 4.12 -7.25
C LEU A 260 -9.96 4.65 -6.36
N ALA A 261 -10.94 3.79 -6.10
CA ALA A 261 -12.16 4.15 -5.38
C ALA A 261 -11.94 4.37 -3.88
N ALA A 262 -11.00 3.64 -3.29
CA ALA A 262 -10.59 3.85 -1.91
C ALA A 262 -9.11 3.57 -1.68
N LEU A 263 -8.49 4.41 -0.86
CA LEU A 263 -7.13 4.28 -0.37
C LEU A 263 -7.16 4.16 1.16
N LEU A 264 -6.70 3.03 1.70
CA LEU A 264 -6.69 2.81 3.15
C LEU A 264 -5.63 3.67 3.86
N PRO A 265 -5.80 3.95 5.17
CA PRO A 265 -4.78 4.60 5.99
C PRO A 265 -3.38 4.01 5.79
N ARG A 266 -2.38 4.88 5.72
CA ARG A 266 -0.98 4.48 5.50
C ARG A 266 -0.40 3.80 6.74
N GLU A 267 -0.04 2.52 6.59
CA GLU A 267 0.83 1.80 7.52
C GLU A 267 2.31 2.17 7.27
N ASP A 268 3.20 1.91 8.25
CA ASP A 268 4.62 2.29 8.27
C ASP A 268 5.32 2.17 6.90
N PRO A 269 5.67 3.31 6.26
CA PRO A 269 6.20 3.33 4.91
C PRO A 269 7.69 2.95 4.85
N ARG A 270 8.38 2.86 6.00
CA ARG A 270 9.82 2.59 6.07
C ARG A 270 10.19 1.27 5.39
N ASP A 271 11.39 1.23 4.81
CA ASP A 271 12.04 -0.04 4.51
C ASP A 271 12.77 -0.54 5.77
N VAL A 272 12.79 -1.85 5.95
CA VAL A 272 13.42 -2.56 7.07
C VAL A 272 14.60 -3.34 6.52
N LEU A 273 15.80 -3.07 7.03
CA LEU A 273 16.98 -3.90 6.80
C LEU A 273 16.87 -5.16 7.66
N LEU A 274 16.97 -6.32 7.02
CA LEU A 274 16.78 -7.63 7.62
C LEU A 274 18.03 -8.48 7.43
N PHE A 275 18.55 -9.05 8.50
CA PHE A 275 19.70 -9.96 8.46
C PHE A 275 19.62 -10.99 9.57
N ALA A 276 20.16 -12.19 9.35
CA ALA A 276 20.22 -13.22 10.39
C ALA A 276 21.20 -12.78 11.50
N ALA A 277 20.95 -13.09 12.76
CA ALA A 277 21.79 -12.65 13.89
C ALA A 277 23.28 -13.01 13.72
N LYS A 278 23.57 -14.17 13.10
CA LYS A 278 24.92 -14.63 12.73
C LYS A 278 25.68 -13.67 11.79
N GLN A 279 24.98 -12.79 11.07
CA GLN A 279 25.55 -11.80 10.15
C GLN A 279 25.80 -10.43 10.82
N GLN A 280 25.55 -10.26 12.12
CA GLN A 280 25.69 -8.96 12.81
C GLN A 280 27.05 -8.33 12.58
N GLN A 281 28.15 -9.07 12.77
CA GLN A 281 29.52 -8.55 12.58
C GLN A 281 29.77 -8.10 11.14
N THR A 282 29.32 -8.87 10.15
CA THR A 282 29.43 -8.55 8.72
C THR A 282 28.62 -7.32 8.31
N ILE A 283 27.46 -7.09 8.93
CA ILE A 283 26.56 -5.96 8.63
C ILE A 283 26.90 -4.71 9.45
N GLN A 284 27.67 -4.84 10.53
CA GLN A 284 27.98 -3.77 11.48
C GLN A 284 28.48 -2.45 10.85
N PRO A 285 29.44 -2.44 9.89
CA PRO A 285 29.91 -1.17 9.29
C PRO A 285 28.82 -0.42 8.50
N LEU A 286 27.86 -1.15 7.94
CA LEU A 286 26.71 -0.56 7.24
C LEU A 286 25.71 0.03 8.26
N LEU A 287 25.51 -0.60 9.42
CA LEU A 287 24.66 -0.05 10.48
C LEU A 287 25.25 1.25 11.05
N GLU A 288 26.56 1.32 11.23
CA GLU A 288 27.27 2.52 11.66
C GLU A 288 27.13 3.66 10.64
N THR A 289 27.29 3.34 9.35
CA THR A 289 27.04 4.29 8.24
C THR A 289 25.61 4.83 8.24
N ILE A 290 24.61 3.95 8.41
CA ILE A 290 23.19 4.34 8.50
C ILE A 290 22.93 5.19 9.75
N THR A 291 23.53 4.84 10.88
CA THR A 291 23.37 5.59 12.15
C THR A 291 23.95 7.00 12.04
N ALA A 292 25.15 7.14 11.46
CA ALA A 292 25.78 8.43 11.22
C ALA A 292 24.95 9.31 10.27
N ALA A 293 24.45 8.74 9.16
CA ALA A 293 23.58 9.45 8.21
C ALA A 293 22.26 9.91 8.87
N ALA A 294 21.64 9.06 9.70
CA ALA A 294 20.45 9.42 10.46
C ALA A 294 20.71 10.53 11.49
N GLY A 295 21.84 10.46 12.22
CA GLY A 295 22.25 11.49 13.18
C GLY A 295 22.48 12.86 12.52
N ALA A 296 23.22 12.88 11.41
CA ALA A 296 23.48 14.11 10.64
C ALA A 296 22.18 14.73 10.11
N ALA A 297 21.26 13.91 9.59
CA ALA A 297 19.96 14.36 9.12
C ALA A 297 19.07 14.93 10.23
N ASN A 298 19.07 14.31 11.42
CA ASN A 298 18.33 14.82 12.58
C ASN A 298 18.89 16.17 13.07
N ALA A 299 20.21 16.33 13.08
CA ALA A 299 20.85 17.61 13.41
C ALA A 299 20.49 18.72 12.39
N ALA A 300 20.53 18.40 11.10
CA ALA A 300 20.12 19.33 10.04
C ALA A 300 18.63 19.70 10.12
N ALA A 301 17.76 18.73 10.42
CA ALA A 301 16.32 18.97 10.61
C ALA A 301 16.04 19.85 11.84
N ALA A 302 16.75 19.64 12.95
CA ALA A 302 16.63 20.48 14.15
C ALA A 302 17.09 21.93 13.88
N ALA A 303 18.21 22.10 13.16
CA ALA A 303 18.69 23.42 12.74
C ALA A 303 17.70 24.13 11.79
N ALA A 304 17.14 23.41 10.82
CA ALA A 304 16.12 23.93 9.91
C ALA A 304 14.82 24.31 10.65
N ALA A 305 14.36 23.49 11.60
CA ALA A 305 13.18 23.79 12.41
C ALA A 305 13.38 25.02 13.31
N ALA A 306 14.59 25.20 13.87
CA ALA A 306 14.94 26.41 14.62
C ALA A 306 14.92 27.67 13.74
N ALA A 307 15.37 27.57 12.48
CA ALA A 307 15.34 28.66 11.51
C ALA A 307 13.94 28.96 10.94
N ALA A 308 13.07 27.95 10.83
CA ALA A 308 11.74 28.07 10.22
C ALA A 308 10.73 28.92 11.02
N ASN A 309 11.07 29.35 12.24
CA ASN A 309 10.24 30.26 13.05
C ASN A 309 10.19 31.71 12.53
N ALA A 310 10.80 32.01 11.37
CA ALA A 310 10.94 33.36 10.83
C ALA A 310 10.09 33.69 9.57
N ASP A 311 9.61 32.69 8.82
CA ASP A 311 8.91 32.93 7.54
C ASP A 311 7.86 31.86 7.22
N ALA A 312 6.66 32.01 7.77
CA ALA A 312 5.55 31.07 7.64
C ALA A 312 4.50 31.55 6.61
N GLY A 313 4.78 31.36 5.32
CA GLY A 313 3.81 31.72 4.26
C GLY A 313 4.09 31.23 2.83
N GLY A 314 5.29 30.73 2.53
CA GLY A 314 5.67 30.32 1.17
C GLY A 314 5.67 28.81 0.93
N ASN A 315 5.13 28.37 -0.22
CA ASN A 315 5.42 27.03 -0.75
C ASN A 315 6.92 26.94 -1.05
N SER A 316 7.64 26.09 -0.33
CA SER A 316 9.08 25.89 -0.52
C SER A 316 9.35 24.58 -1.27
N ILE A 317 10.30 24.61 -2.21
CA ILE A 317 10.84 23.42 -2.87
C ILE A 317 12.35 23.57 -2.99
N THR A 318 13.10 22.71 -2.30
CA THR A 318 14.56 22.67 -2.33
C THR A 318 15.02 21.38 -3.01
N VAL A 319 16.03 21.49 -3.88
CA VAL A 319 16.67 20.35 -4.53
C VAL A 319 18.15 20.36 -4.17
N THR A 320 18.68 19.22 -3.78
CA THR A 320 20.12 19.00 -3.57
C THR A 320 20.62 17.93 -4.53
N GLU A 321 21.74 18.20 -5.18
CA GLU A 321 22.50 17.21 -5.96
C GLU A 321 23.65 16.69 -5.10
N THR A 322 23.95 15.41 -5.23
CA THR A 322 25.19 14.81 -4.72
C THR A 322 25.78 13.95 -5.84
N ASN A 323 27.07 14.13 -6.10
CA ASN A 323 27.76 13.48 -7.21
C ASN A 323 29.14 13.00 -6.75
N PHE A 324 29.32 11.70 -6.67
CA PHE A 324 30.60 11.05 -6.42
C PHE A 324 31.24 10.70 -7.75
N SER A 325 32.40 11.30 -8.02
CA SER A 325 33.24 10.88 -9.14
C SER A 325 33.75 9.46 -8.90
N SER A 326 33.27 8.50 -9.70
CA SER A 326 33.87 7.18 -9.80
C SER A 326 35.26 7.33 -10.43
N SER A 327 36.29 7.40 -9.58
CA SER A 327 37.69 7.55 -9.98
C SER A 327 38.25 6.31 -10.68
N SER A 328 37.74 6.02 -11.88
CA SER A 328 38.36 5.13 -12.85
C SER A 328 39.59 5.82 -13.44
N ASN A 329 40.70 5.77 -12.70
CA ASN A 329 42.00 6.28 -13.15
C ASN A 329 42.63 5.31 -14.17
N ASN A 330 41.99 5.15 -15.33
CA ASN A 330 42.52 4.40 -16.47
C ASN A 330 43.58 5.24 -17.20
N ASN A 331 44.76 5.36 -16.59
CA ASN A 331 45.97 5.78 -17.31
C ASN A 331 47.25 5.39 -16.54
N SER A 332 47.74 4.17 -16.78
CA SER A 332 49.18 3.90 -16.87
C SER A 332 49.43 2.51 -17.46
N SER A 333 50.00 2.49 -18.67
CA SER A 333 50.68 1.31 -19.20
C SER A 333 51.92 1.06 -18.36
N GLY A 334 51.85 0.14 -17.40
CA GLY A 334 52.92 -0.16 -16.45
C GLY A 334 53.04 -1.65 -16.22
N ASN A 335 53.88 -2.30 -17.03
CA ASN A 335 54.15 -3.73 -16.91
C ASN A 335 54.98 -3.99 -15.64
N ASN A 336 54.41 -4.62 -14.61
CA ASN A 336 55.18 -5.17 -13.50
C ASN A 336 54.44 -6.33 -12.83
N SER A 337 54.99 -7.53 -12.94
CA SER A 337 54.53 -8.73 -12.28
C SER A 337 54.99 -8.74 -10.82
N SER A 338 54.13 -8.31 -9.89
CA SER A 338 54.29 -8.56 -8.46
C SER A 338 53.08 -9.32 -7.91
N SER A 339 53.30 -10.56 -7.51
CA SER A 339 52.30 -11.43 -6.91
C SER A 339 52.00 -10.99 -5.47
N CYS A 340 51.17 -9.96 -5.33
CA CYS A 340 50.68 -9.48 -4.05
C CYS A 340 49.37 -10.19 -3.72
N SER A 341 49.39 -11.13 -2.78
CA SER A 341 48.20 -11.80 -2.25
C SER A 341 47.35 -10.80 -1.46
N SER A 342 46.48 -10.06 -2.16
CA SER A 342 45.54 -9.13 -1.53
C SER A 342 44.55 -9.92 -0.68
N SER A 343 44.58 -9.71 0.64
CA SER A 343 43.52 -10.16 1.54
C SER A 343 42.17 -9.65 1.01
N SER A 344 41.22 -10.57 0.85
CA SER A 344 39.87 -10.25 0.39
C SER A 344 39.24 -9.24 1.35
N ARG A 345 38.93 -8.04 0.87
CA ARG A 345 38.10 -7.10 1.63
C ARG A 345 36.68 -7.66 1.68
N ASP A 346 36.19 -7.94 2.89
CA ASP A 346 34.88 -8.58 3.06
C ASP A 346 33.75 -7.73 2.46
N GLU A 347 33.03 -8.33 1.51
CA GLU A 347 31.99 -7.68 0.72
C GLU A 347 30.61 -7.89 1.38
N ILE A 348 29.86 -6.80 1.58
CA ILE A 348 28.50 -6.87 2.13
C ILE A 348 27.51 -7.14 1.01
N LEU A 349 26.94 -8.35 0.98
CA LEU A 349 25.91 -8.73 0.02
C LEU A 349 24.51 -8.30 0.48
N ILE A 350 23.87 -7.41 -0.28
CA ILE A 350 22.50 -6.92 -0.01
C ILE A 350 21.53 -7.49 -1.04
N GLY A 351 20.62 -8.35 -0.59
CA GLY A 351 19.54 -8.91 -1.39
C GLY A 351 18.47 -7.87 -1.74
N THR A 352 18.37 -7.48 -3.01
CA THR A 352 17.30 -6.61 -3.49
C THR A 352 17.01 -6.85 -4.98
N SER A 353 15.79 -6.51 -5.40
CA SER A 353 15.39 -6.47 -6.81
C SER A 353 14.82 -5.09 -7.18
N SER A 354 15.07 -4.08 -6.35
CA SER A 354 14.55 -2.72 -6.48
C SER A 354 15.72 -1.77 -6.69
N LEU A 355 15.75 -1.13 -7.86
CA LEU A 355 16.77 -0.15 -8.22
C LEU A 355 16.78 1.03 -7.25
N ARG A 356 15.60 1.49 -6.77
CA ARG A 356 15.46 2.48 -5.69
C ARG A 356 16.33 2.12 -4.47
N ARG A 357 16.13 0.91 -3.93
CA ARG A 357 16.83 0.45 -2.73
C ARG A 357 18.32 0.23 -2.99
N GLN A 358 18.68 -0.29 -4.16
CA GLN A 358 20.08 -0.47 -4.56
C GLN A 358 20.81 0.89 -4.59
N ALA A 359 20.30 1.87 -5.33
CA ALA A 359 20.91 3.19 -5.44
C ALA A 359 21.07 3.84 -4.06
N LEU A 360 20.07 3.74 -3.18
CA LEU A 360 20.15 4.23 -1.80
C LEU A 360 21.23 3.52 -0.96
N MET A 361 21.33 2.19 -1.02
CA MET A 361 22.35 1.45 -0.25
C MET A 361 23.77 1.72 -0.76
N LEU A 362 23.95 1.82 -2.08
CA LEU A 362 25.24 2.17 -2.67
C LEU A 362 25.61 3.64 -2.41
N TYR A 363 24.64 4.56 -2.48
CA TYR A 363 24.80 5.97 -2.12
C TYR A 363 25.26 6.13 -0.67
N LEU A 364 24.62 5.44 0.30
CA LEU A 364 25.04 5.47 1.70
C LEU A 364 26.47 4.95 1.88
N ALA A 365 26.81 3.83 1.25
CA ALA A 365 28.16 3.24 1.32
C ALA A 365 29.22 4.14 0.66
N GLY A 366 28.91 4.82 -0.44
CA GLY A 366 29.80 5.77 -1.12
C GLY A 366 29.98 7.08 -0.34
N SER A 367 28.90 7.57 0.29
CA SER A 367 28.90 8.82 1.06
C SER A 367 29.89 8.80 2.22
N SER A 368 29.99 7.67 2.94
CA SER A 368 30.95 7.52 4.05
C SER A 368 32.40 7.53 3.57
N HIS A 369 32.68 7.05 2.35
CA HIS A 369 34.02 7.08 1.79
C HIS A 369 34.43 8.50 1.35
N ALA A 370 33.50 9.29 0.82
CA ALA A 370 33.76 10.66 0.37
C ALA A 370 34.05 11.63 1.54
N THR A 371 33.30 11.53 2.65
CA THR A 371 33.53 12.35 3.84
C THR A 371 34.83 11.98 4.56
N ALA A 372 35.18 10.69 4.62
CA ALA A 372 36.47 10.24 5.15
C ALA A 372 37.66 10.71 4.29
N ALA A 373 37.52 10.71 2.96
CA ALA A 373 38.58 11.16 2.05
C ALA A 373 38.85 12.68 2.15
N ALA A 374 37.82 13.49 2.41
CA ALA A 374 37.95 14.94 2.52
C ALA A 374 38.63 15.42 3.83
N ALA A 375 38.76 14.55 4.83
CA ALA A 375 39.27 14.88 6.17
C ALA A 375 40.73 14.43 6.45
N ALA A 376 41.46 13.97 5.42
CA ALA A 376 42.69 13.19 5.60
C ALA A 376 43.93 14.01 5.98
N GLY A 377 44.34 13.90 7.26
CA GLY A 377 45.72 14.12 7.72
C GLY A 377 46.49 12.79 7.87
N PRO A 378 47.81 12.81 8.22
CA PRO A 378 48.67 11.63 8.16
C PRO A 378 48.42 10.52 9.21
N ALA A 379 47.39 10.65 10.05
CA ALA A 379 47.05 9.72 11.14
C ALA A 379 46.26 8.48 10.64
N LYS A 380 46.91 7.75 9.73
CA LYS A 380 46.72 6.35 9.31
C LYS A 380 45.43 5.59 9.68
N GLU A 381 44.73 5.22 8.61
CA GLU A 381 44.33 3.83 8.27
C GLU A 381 43.25 3.12 9.13
N ALA A 382 42.90 3.58 10.32
CA ALA A 382 41.89 2.94 11.17
C ALA A 382 40.42 3.27 10.82
N ALA A 383 40.16 4.36 10.08
CA ALA A 383 38.81 4.89 9.83
C ALA A 383 38.32 4.78 8.37
N ALA A 384 39.12 4.19 7.47
CA ALA A 384 38.87 4.18 6.02
C ALA A 384 38.33 2.83 5.49
N ALA A 385 37.61 2.08 6.33
CA ALA A 385 37.02 0.78 5.98
C ALA A 385 35.51 0.88 5.70
N ALA A 386 35.12 1.75 4.76
CA ALA A 386 33.76 1.72 4.22
C ALA A 386 33.54 0.36 3.52
N ALA A 387 32.73 -0.50 4.14
CA ALA A 387 32.54 -1.87 3.68
C ALA A 387 31.95 -1.89 2.26
N ARG A 388 32.54 -2.69 1.36
CA ARG A 388 32.12 -2.71 -0.04
C ARG A 388 30.75 -3.37 -0.15
N VAL A 389 29.70 -2.58 -0.36
CA VAL A 389 28.35 -3.08 -0.56
C VAL A 389 28.16 -3.52 -2.00
N ARG A 390 27.68 -4.76 -2.21
CA ARG A 390 27.21 -5.25 -3.51
C ARG A 390 25.76 -5.70 -3.41
N CYS A 391 24.91 -5.18 -4.29
CA CYS A 391 23.54 -5.66 -4.40
C CYS A 391 23.46 -6.95 -5.21
N VAL A 392 22.69 -7.93 -4.73
CA VAL A 392 22.43 -9.22 -5.39
C VAL A 392 20.93 -9.45 -5.58
N LEU A 393 20.55 -10.14 -6.65
CA LEU A 393 19.15 -10.28 -7.03
C LEU A 393 18.38 -11.17 -6.04
N LEU A 394 17.45 -10.57 -5.28
CA LEU A 394 16.56 -11.31 -4.39
C LEU A 394 15.09 -11.17 -4.78
N ARG A 395 14.53 -12.24 -5.37
CA ARG A 395 13.14 -12.33 -5.90
C ARG A 395 12.33 -13.43 -5.20
N GLY A 396 11.00 -13.28 -5.25
CA GLY A 396 10.00 -14.12 -4.58
C GLY A 396 9.09 -13.33 -3.64
N ASN A 397 8.17 -14.02 -2.97
CA ASN A 397 7.33 -13.49 -1.89
C ASN A 397 8.17 -13.23 -0.62
N VAL A 398 7.60 -12.57 0.40
CA VAL A 398 8.29 -12.23 1.66
C VAL A 398 8.94 -13.47 2.29
N GLN A 399 8.19 -14.55 2.44
CA GLN A 399 8.64 -15.82 3.01
C GLN A 399 9.79 -16.44 2.19
N THR A 400 9.70 -16.40 0.85
CA THR A 400 10.77 -16.88 -0.04
C THR A 400 12.07 -16.09 0.13
N ARG A 401 11.97 -14.76 0.32
CA ARG A 401 13.15 -13.89 0.53
C ARG A 401 13.77 -14.11 1.91
N LEU A 402 12.95 -14.29 2.95
CA LEU A 402 13.42 -14.63 4.30
C LEU A 402 14.10 -16.01 4.35
N ARG A 403 13.58 -17.01 3.62
CA ARG A 403 14.23 -18.32 3.45
C ARG A 403 15.63 -18.17 2.83
N LYS A 404 15.72 -17.50 1.67
CA LYS A 404 16.99 -17.23 0.97
C LYS A 404 18.00 -16.45 1.82
N LEU A 405 17.53 -15.54 2.69
CA LEU A 405 18.37 -14.83 3.64
C LEU A 405 18.98 -15.79 4.68
N ARG A 406 18.18 -16.68 5.28
CA ARG A 406 18.66 -17.69 6.25
C ARG A 406 19.62 -18.70 5.61
N GLU A 407 19.34 -19.09 4.37
CA GLU A 407 20.20 -19.91 3.48
C GLU A 407 21.52 -19.23 3.08
N GLY A 408 21.69 -17.92 3.33
CA GLY A 408 22.95 -17.20 3.07
C GLY A 408 23.11 -16.65 1.66
N VAL A 409 22.04 -16.55 0.86
CA VAL A 409 22.08 -15.94 -0.50
C VAL A 409 22.49 -14.46 -0.48
N ALA A 410 22.30 -13.79 0.66
CA ALA A 410 22.79 -12.44 0.95
C ALA A 410 23.07 -12.30 2.45
N HIS A 411 23.89 -11.34 2.85
CA HIS A 411 24.15 -11.02 4.27
C HIS A 411 22.97 -10.26 4.89
N ALA A 412 22.34 -9.36 4.12
CA ALA A 412 21.09 -8.69 4.49
C ALA A 412 20.13 -8.57 3.29
N THR A 413 18.87 -8.20 3.54
CA THR A 413 17.85 -7.87 2.53
C THR A 413 16.99 -6.69 3.02
N LEU A 414 16.28 -6.04 2.10
CA LEU A 414 15.33 -4.96 2.43
C LEU A 414 13.88 -5.39 2.15
N LEU A 415 12.98 -5.20 3.11
CA LEU A 415 11.52 -5.38 2.95
C LEU A 415 10.75 -4.16 3.49
N ALA A 416 9.48 -4.00 3.13
CA ALA A 416 8.68 -2.86 3.61
C ALA A 416 8.09 -3.18 5.00
N ALA A 417 8.18 -2.25 5.95
CA ALA A 417 7.66 -2.42 7.31
C ALA A 417 6.17 -2.81 7.30
N ALA A 418 5.34 -2.06 6.55
CA ALA A 418 3.93 -2.38 6.33
C ALA A 418 3.64 -3.80 5.79
N GLY A 419 4.55 -4.38 5.01
CA GLY A 419 4.39 -5.76 4.52
C GLY A 419 4.72 -6.81 5.58
N LEU A 420 5.66 -6.52 6.49
CA LEU A 420 6.00 -7.40 7.61
C LEU A 420 4.95 -7.33 8.71
N ARG A 421 4.42 -6.12 9.02
CA ARG A 421 3.34 -5.91 10.00
C ARG A 421 2.06 -6.64 9.61
N ARG A 422 1.61 -6.52 8.35
CA ARG A 422 0.41 -7.23 7.81
C ARG A 422 0.54 -8.75 7.74
N LEU A 423 1.76 -9.28 7.77
CA LEU A 423 2.03 -10.72 7.90
C LEU A 423 2.25 -11.17 9.35
N SER A 424 2.04 -10.27 10.33
CA SER A 424 2.32 -10.46 11.75
C SER A 424 3.78 -10.90 12.04
N LEU A 425 4.71 -10.52 11.15
CA LEU A 425 6.14 -10.83 11.27
C LEU A 425 6.91 -9.72 11.98
N LEU A 426 6.40 -8.49 12.00
CA LEU A 426 6.99 -7.37 12.74
C LEU A 426 5.91 -6.83 13.68
N GLN A 427 6.19 -6.84 14.98
CA GLN A 427 5.25 -6.33 15.98
C GLN A 427 5.16 -4.81 15.92
N GLN A 428 4.03 -4.26 16.36
CA GLN A 428 3.92 -2.81 16.59
C GLN A 428 4.53 -2.48 17.94
N HIS A 429 5.54 -1.61 17.94
CA HIS A 429 6.00 -0.94 19.14
C HIS A 429 5.43 0.49 19.16
N PRO A 430 4.92 0.97 20.31
CA PRO A 430 4.60 2.38 20.47
C PRO A 430 5.88 3.17 20.29
N THR A 431 5.90 4.11 19.35
CA THR A 431 7.07 4.92 19.03
C THR A 431 7.34 5.93 20.14
N SER A 432 8.07 5.51 21.18
CA SER A 432 8.89 6.47 21.92
C SER A 432 10.02 6.94 21.00
N ALA A 433 10.33 8.23 21.05
CA ALA A 433 11.36 8.80 20.18
C ALA A 433 12.72 8.17 20.52
N ALA A 434 13.24 7.34 19.63
CA ALA A 434 14.58 6.76 19.75
C ALA A 434 15.63 7.88 19.63
N ALA A 435 16.07 8.39 20.77
CA ALA A 435 17.11 9.40 20.84
C ALA A 435 18.42 8.84 20.24
N ALA A 436 18.83 9.39 19.10
CA ALA A 436 20.13 9.17 18.46
C ALA A 436 20.55 7.70 18.14
N GLY A 437 19.61 6.76 18.05
CA GLY A 437 19.90 5.33 17.78
C GLY A 437 18.96 4.68 16.76
N LEU A 438 19.41 3.61 16.13
CA LEU A 438 18.57 2.79 15.26
C LEU A 438 17.68 1.84 16.09
N GLU A 439 16.42 1.74 15.70
CA GLU A 439 15.45 0.78 16.24
C GLU A 439 15.88 -0.64 15.82
N ILE A 440 16.28 -1.50 16.77
CA ILE A 440 16.68 -2.89 16.50
C ILE A 440 15.61 -3.83 17.06
N LEU A 441 14.91 -4.51 16.16
CA LEU A 441 13.81 -5.42 16.44
C LEU A 441 14.17 -6.87 16.05
N ARG A 442 13.27 -7.80 16.37
CA ARG A 442 13.28 -9.19 15.89
C ARG A 442 12.01 -9.45 15.11
N LEU A 443 12.09 -10.33 14.09
CA LEU A 443 10.88 -10.86 13.49
C LEU A 443 10.21 -11.89 14.41
N ALA A 444 8.90 -12.03 14.30
CA ALA A 444 8.14 -13.07 14.97
C ALA A 444 8.51 -14.47 14.43
N ALA A 445 8.17 -15.51 15.19
CA ALA A 445 8.37 -16.90 14.78
C ALA A 445 7.71 -17.20 13.41
N PRO A 446 8.35 -18.00 12.53
CA PRO A 446 9.56 -18.80 12.75
C PRO A 446 10.88 -18.07 12.41
N TYR A 447 10.90 -16.73 12.35
CA TYR A 447 12.07 -15.94 11.94
C TYR A 447 12.73 -15.17 13.10
N GLY A 448 12.62 -15.66 14.34
CA GLY A 448 13.17 -15.01 15.54
C GLY A 448 14.71 -14.82 15.51
N ASP A 449 15.40 -15.58 14.68
CA ASP A 449 16.83 -15.42 14.38
C ASP A 449 17.15 -14.16 13.54
N THR A 450 16.14 -13.56 12.90
CA THR A 450 16.28 -12.43 11.98
C THR A 450 16.16 -11.10 12.73
N VAL A 451 17.22 -10.30 12.69
CA VAL A 451 17.23 -8.89 13.11
C VAL A 451 16.43 -8.07 12.11
N ALA A 452 15.67 -7.10 12.60
CA ALA A 452 14.93 -6.14 11.81
C ALA A 452 15.27 -4.71 12.24
N VAL A 453 15.80 -3.90 11.31
CA VAL A 453 16.18 -2.50 11.55
C VAL A 453 15.37 -1.60 10.62
N PRO A 454 14.27 -0.99 11.08
CA PRO A 454 13.52 0.00 10.32
C PRO A 454 14.39 1.22 9.98
N LEU A 455 14.57 1.50 8.69
CA LEU A 455 15.45 2.56 8.23
C LEU A 455 14.74 3.93 8.25
N PRO A 456 15.40 4.99 8.75
CA PRO A 456 14.90 6.36 8.61
C PRO A 456 14.71 6.77 7.14
N GLU A 457 13.68 7.57 6.85
CA GLU A 457 13.31 8.00 5.49
C GLU A 457 14.44 8.69 4.72
N VAL A 458 15.33 9.37 5.44
CA VAL A 458 16.51 10.05 4.88
C VAL A 458 17.60 9.08 4.44
N CYS A 459 17.72 7.93 5.11
CA CYS A 459 18.64 6.86 4.73
C CYS A 459 18.05 5.98 3.63
N CYS A 460 16.73 5.72 3.68
CA CYS A 460 16.06 4.91 2.68
C CYS A 460 14.66 5.43 2.34
N THR A 461 14.60 6.44 1.46
CA THR A 461 13.34 7.05 1.05
C THR A 461 12.41 6.00 0.41
N PRO A 462 11.15 5.86 0.88
CA PRO A 462 10.23 4.84 0.43
C PRO A 462 9.93 4.85 -1.07
N ALA A 463 9.34 3.76 -1.57
CA ALA A 463 8.68 3.80 -2.88
C ALA A 463 7.42 4.66 -2.76
N ALA A 464 7.10 5.41 -3.82
CA ALA A 464 5.82 6.12 -3.92
C ALA A 464 4.67 5.18 -3.56
N ALA A 465 3.77 5.65 -2.71
CA ALA A 465 2.63 4.94 -2.13
C ALA A 465 2.94 3.66 -1.32
N GLN A 466 4.17 3.47 -0.83
CA GLN A 466 4.47 2.38 0.10
C GLN A 466 3.66 2.56 1.41
N GLY A 467 3.10 1.45 1.91
CA GLY A 467 2.26 1.43 3.11
C GLY A 467 0.75 1.49 2.86
N ILE A 468 0.33 2.11 1.74
CA ILE A 468 -1.09 2.27 1.36
C ILE A 468 -1.59 1.03 0.60
N ILE A 469 -2.80 0.58 0.96
CA ILE A 469 -3.61 -0.35 0.15
C ILE A 469 -4.59 0.45 -0.69
N ALA A 470 -4.82 0.03 -1.92
CA ALA A 470 -5.82 0.60 -2.81
C ALA A 470 -6.87 -0.44 -3.22
N ALA A 471 -8.12 0.00 -3.26
CA ALA A 471 -9.21 -0.68 -3.94
C ALA A 471 -9.47 0.01 -5.30
N GLN A 472 -9.32 -0.74 -6.38
CA GLN A 472 -9.52 -0.29 -7.76
C GLN A 472 -10.81 -0.90 -8.32
N CYS A 473 -11.68 -0.10 -8.93
CA CYS A 473 -12.90 -0.59 -9.58
C CYS A 473 -13.12 0.08 -10.94
N LEU A 474 -14.19 -0.32 -11.63
CA LEU A 474 -14.65 0.37 -12.84
C LEU A 474 -15.21 1.75 -12.49
N SER A 475 -14.85 2.78 -13.25
CA SER A 475 -15.25 4.18 -13.01
C SER A 475 -16.76 4.40 -13.12
N GLN A 476 -17.46 3.57 -13.88
CA GLN A 476 -18.91 3.61 -14.08
C GLN A 476 -19.71 2.76 -13.07
N ASP A 477 -19.06 1.92 -12.25
CA ASP A 477 -19.76 1.11 -11.25
C ASP A 477 -20.02 1.92 -9.97
N THR A 478 -21.11 2.70 -10.02
CA THR A 478 -21.57 3.51 -8.89
C THR A 478 -21.90 2.68 -7.65
N SER A 479 -22.28 1.41 -7.81
CA SER A 479 -22.64 0.53 -6.69
C SER A 479 -21.40 0.10 -5.88
N THR A 480 -20.31 -0.24 -6.58
CA THR A 480 -19.01 -0.54 -5.96
C THR A 480 -18.33 0.71 -5.44
N LEU A 481 -18.44 1.85 -6.13
CA LEU A 481 -17.94 3.14 -5.64
C LEU A 481 -18.60 3.53 -4.30
N GLN A 482 -19.92 3.37 -4.17
CA GLN A 482 -20.63 3.63 -2.92
C GLN A 482 -20.21 2.68 -1.78
N LEU A 483 -19.90 1.42 -2.08
CA LEU A 483 -19.40 0.44 -1.09
C LEU A 483 -17.97 0.77 -0.60
N LEU A 484 -17.13 1.35 -1.46
CA LEU A 484 -15.73 1.64 -1.15
C LEU A 484 -15.53 3.04 -0.53
N LEU A 485 -16.42 4.00 -0.79
CA LEU A 485 -16.32 5.36 -0.27
C LEU A 485 -16.10 5.46 1.26
N PRO A 486 -16.79 4.68 2.13
CA PRO A 486 -16.62 4.81 3.59
C PRO A 486 -15.25 4.40 4.12
N ILE A 487 -14.49 3.61 3.37
CA ILE A 487 -13.18 3.07 3.78
C ILE A 487 -12.00 3.89 3.23
N ASN A 488 -12.26 4.95 2.45
CA ASN A 488 -11.24 5.81 1.87
C ASN A 488 -10.71 6.84 2.89
N ASP A 489 -9.41 6.79 3.16
CA ASP A 489 -8.71 7.81 3.95
C ASP A 489 -8.24 8.98 3.07
N SER A 490 -8.73 10.18 3.39
CA SER A 490 -8.36 11.41 2.70
C SER A 490 -6.88 11.77 2.86
N ALA A 491 -6.26 11.42 4.00
CA ALA A 491 -4.85 11.70 4.24
C ALA A 491 -3.95 10.82 3.35
N ALA A 492 -4.20 9.51 3.33
CA ALA A 492 -3.55 8.57 2.42
C ALA A 492 -3.77 8.96 0.95
N ALA A 493 -4.99 9.36 0.56
CA ALA A 493 -5.28 9.78 -0.81
C ALA A 493 -4.51 11.04 -1.23
N THR A 494 -4.46 12.04 -0.36
CA THR A 494 -3.75 13.31 -0.61
C THR A 494 -2.22 13.10 -0.66
N ALA A 495 -1.67 12.29 0.25
CA ALA A 495 -0.25 11.90 0.21
C ALA A 495 0.10 11.10 -1.06
N ALA A 496 -0.72 10.11 -1.41
CA ALA A 496 -0.56 9.30 -2.61
C ALA A 496 -0.61 10.13 -3.89
N ALA A 497 -1.46 11.16 -3.96
CA ALA A 497 -1.58 12.03 -5.13
C ALA A 497 -0.27 12.80 -5.41
N ALA A 498 0.37 13.37 -4.38
CA ALA A 498 1.68 14.02 -4.51
C ALA A 498 2.75 13.04 -5.00
N GLU A 499 2.88 11.88 -4.36
CA GLU A 499 3.89 10.87 -4.68
C GLU A 499 3.72 10.28 -6.07
N ARG A 500 2.46 10.03 -6.49
CA ARG A 500 2.14 9.49 -7.81
C ARG A 500 2.33 10.55 -8.90
N ALA A 501 2.00 11.82 -8.65
CA ALA A 501 2.26 12.91 -9.60
C ALA A 501 3.76 13.16 -9.80
N PHE A 502 4.56 13.10 -8.73
CA PHE A 502 6.02 13.13 -8.80
C PHE A 502 6.56 11.98 -9.66
N LEU A 503 6.13 10.75 -9.37
CA LEU A 503 6.49 9.55 -10.12
C LEU A 503 6.07 9.66 -11.60
N GLN A 504 4.87 10.18 -11.89
CA GLN A 504 4.38 10.44 -13.25
C GLN A 504 5.30 11.40 -14.01
N LYS A 505 5.65 12.52 -13.39
CA LYS A 505 6.42 13.59 -14.03
C LYS A 505 7.88 13.22 -14.26
N LEU A 506 8.44 12.27 -13.51
CA LEU A 506 9.79 11.72 -13.75
C LEU A 506 9.79 10.50 -14.70
N ASP A 507 8.69 10.23 -15.41
CA ASP A 507 8.52 9.06 -16.29
C ASP A 507 8.81 7.74 -15.54
N GLY A 508 8.51 7.75 -14.25
CA GLY A 508 8.97 6.80 -13.27
C GLY A 508 8.24 5.47 -13.33
N SER A 509 9.01 4.39 -13.16
CA SER A 509 8.51 3.02 -13.10
C SER A 509 9.42 2.17 -12.21
N CYS A 510 9.16 0.86 -12.10
CA CYS A 510 10.09 -0.08 -11.46
C CYS A 510 11.49 -0.13 -12.11
N LYS A 511 11.69 0.54 -13.25
CA LYS A 511 12.95 0.63 -14.02
C LYS A 511 13.83 1.84 -13.65
N THR A 512 13.36 2.74 -12.79
CA THR A 512 14.07 3.98 -12.45
C THR A 512 14.43 4.01 -10.96
N PRO A 513 15.68 4.33 -10.55
CA PRO A 513 16.04 4.46 -9.14
C PRO A 513 15.47 5.77 -8.56
N LEU A 514 14.24 5.71 -8.07
CA LEU A 514 13.54 6.87 -7.50
C LEU A 514 12.67 6.44 -6.30
N GLY A 515 12.46 7.36 -5.37
CA GLY A 515 11.52 7.21 -4.25
C GLY A 515 10.78 8.51 -3.94
N ALA A 516 9.66 8.39 -3.25
CA ALA A 516 8.86 9.53 -2.80
C ALA A 516 8.07 9.16 -1.54
N ILE A 517 7.93 10.13 -0.63
CA ILE A 517 7.07 10.06 0.55
C ILE A 517 6.47 11.45 0.81
N ALA A 518 5.19 11.49 1.07
CA ALA A 518 4.44 12.66 1.45
C ALA A 518 3.68 12.38 2.75
N MET A 519 3.74 13.30 3.71
CA MET A 519 3.07 13.15 5.00
C MET A 519 2.31 14.44 5.31
N LEU A 520 1.06 14.31 5.73
CA LEU A 520 0.24 15.44 6.17
C LEU A 520 0.45 15.66 7.66
N ARG A 521 0.77 16.90 8.04
CA ARG A 521 0.79 17.36 9.42
C ARG A 521 -0.34 18.35 9.65
N ASN A 522 -1.16 18.09 10.65
CA ASN A 522 -2.22 19.00 11.08
C ASN A 522 -1.60 20.11 11.94
N HIS A 523 -1.66 21.35 11.48
CA HIS A 523 -1.36 22.51 12.33
C HIS A 523 -2.65 23.02 12.97
N GLN A 524 -2.75 22.97 14.29
CA GLN A 524 -3.84 23.61 15.02
C GLN A 524 -3.49 25.08 15.29
N GLN A 525 -3.79 25.96 14.33
CA GLN A 525 -3.79 27.41 14.56
C GLN A 525 -5.08 28.04 14.04
N GLN A 526 -5.79 28.74 14.94
CA GLN A 526 -6.84 29.73 14.69
C GLN A 526 -7.88 29.38 13.60
N GLN A 527 -8.89 28.57 13.97
CA GLN A 527 -10.20 28.41 13.30
C GLN A 527 -10.21 27.93 11.83
N GLN A 528 -9.07 27.76 11.15
CA GLN A 528 -8.98 27.14 9.83
C GLN A 528 -8.18 25.83 9.92
N GLN A 529 -8.78 24.71 9.50
CA GLN A 529 -8.08 23.43 9.41
C GLN A 529 -7.21 23.42 8.14
N GLN A 530 -6.00 23.93 8.24
CA GLN A 530 -5.02 23.91 7.16
C GLN A 530 -4.04 22.75 7.37
N GLN A 531 -3.97 21.82 6.41
CA GLN A 531 -3.05 20.68 6.47
C GLN A 531 -1.76 21.01 5.71
N ASN A 532 -0.61 20.85 6.37
CA ASN A 532 0.68 21.02 5.75
C ASN A 532 1.18 19.69 5.20
N LEU A 533 1.41 19.64 3.90
CA LEU A 533 2.03 18.52 3.21
C LEU A 533 3.55 18.67 3.29
N GLU A 534 4.21 17.74 3.98
CA GLU A 534 5.66 17.54 3.88
C GLU A 534 5.94 16.49 2.81
N PHE A 535 6.61 16.88 1.73
CA PHE A 535 6.99 16.01 0.63
C PHE A 535 8.51 15.84 0.58
N LYS A 536 8.97 14.61 0.39
CA LYS A 536 10.37 14.27 0.09
C LYS A 536 10.41 13.29 -1.06
N GLY A 537 11.36 13.47 -1.96
CA GLY A 537 11.59 12.54 -3.07
C GLY A 537 13.06 12.48 -3.47
N PHE A 538 13.39 11.50 -4.29
CA PHE A 538 14.69 11.45 -4.95
C PHE A 538 14.62 10.74 -6.30
N VAL A 539 15.61 11.01 -7.14
CA VAL A 539 15.99 10.16 -8.28
C VAL A 539 17.51 10.10 -8.35
N GLY A 540 18.07 8.97 -8.78
CA GLY A 540 19.51 8.82 -8.92
C GLY A 540 19.93 7.76 -9.92
N THR A 541 21.23 7.65 -10.13
CA THR A 541 21.84 6.60 -10.97
C THR A 541 21.79 5.24 -10.26
N PRO A 542 21.75 4.11 -10.99
CA PRO A 542 21.64 2.77 -10.40
C PRO A 542 22.83 2.35 -9.50
N ASP A 543 23.98 3.01 -9.66
CA ASP A 543 25.20 2.85 -8.85
C ASP A 543 25.19 3.70 -7.56
N GLY A 544 24.22 4.61 -7.39
CA GLY A 544 24.17 5.54 -6.26
C GLY A 544 25.21 6.67 -6.32
N CYS A 545 25.99 6.80 -7.40
CA CYS A 545 27.04 7.82 -7.52
C CYS A 545 26.46 9.23 -7.71
N ARG A 546 25.36 9.39 -8.45
CA ARG A 546 24.72 10.69 -8.70
C ARG A 546 23.25 10.67 -8.27
N MET A 547 22.92 11.49 -7.29
CA MET A 547 21.62 11.53 -6.62
C MET A 547 21.05 12.95 -6.59
N PHE A 548 19.76 13.08 -6.86
CA PHE A 548 18.98 14.31 -6.68
C PHE A 548 17.92 14.06 -5.63
N HIS A 549 18.02 14.76 -4.49
CA HIS A 549 16.99 14.77 -3.47
C HIS A 549 16.17 16.05 -3.59
N VAL A 550 14.87 15.95 -3.32
CA VAL A 550 13.96 17.11 -3.24
C VAL A 550 13.19 17.05 -1.93
N ALA A 551 13.04 18.21 -1.30
CA ALA A 551 12.08 18.42 -0.21
C ALA A 551 11.13 19.55 -0.62
N ALA A 552 9.86 19.43 -0.25
CA ALA A 552 8.88 20.47 -0.43
C ALA A 552 7.93 20.55 0.78
N ALA A 553 7.50 21.75 1.11
CA ALA A 553 6.46 21.99 2.11
C ALA A 553 5.43 22.95 1.51
N ALA A 554 4.15 22.58 1.61
CA ALA A 554 3.03 23.37 1.09
C ALA A 554 1.77 23.10 1.90
N ALA A 555 0.94 24.13 2.07
CA ALA A 555 -0.40 23.94 2.58
C ALA A 555 -1.31 23.38 1.47
N VAL A 556 -2.06 22.31 1.77
CA VAL A 556 -2.98 21.67 0.82
C VAL A 556 -4.32 21.36 1.48
N ARG A 557 -5.37 21.34 0.67
CA ARG A 557 -6.76 21.06 1.05
C ARG A 557 -7.34 19.89 0.25
N THR A 558 -6.73 19.55 -0.88
CA THR A 558 -7.21 18.49 -1.79
C THR A 558 -6.07 17.62 -2.31
N PRO A 559 -6.36 16.37 -2.74
CA PRO A 559 -5.39 15.54 -3.46
C PRO A 559 -4.85 16.19 -4.74
N GLN A 560 -5.62 17.06 -5.40
CA GLN A 560 -5.20 17.76 -6.61
C GLN A 560 -4.11 18.80 -6.32
N GLU A 561 -4.28 19.62 -5.28
CA GLU A 561 -3.24 20.57 -4.83
C GLU A 561 -1.97 19.82 -4.40
N ALA A 562 -2.11 18.66 -3.75
CA ALA A 562 -0.97 17.81 -3.39
C ALA A 562 -0.26 17.21 -4.63
N ALA A 563 -1.02 16.79 -5.66
CA ALA A 563 -0.47 16.34 -6.94
C ALA A 563 0.34 17.46 -7.63
N GLU A 564 -0.10 18.71 -7.55
CA GLU A 564 0.62 19.87 -8.09
C GLU A 564 1.95 20.11 -7.37
N VAL A 565 2.01 19.95 -6.05
CA VAL A 565 3.26 20.00 -5.27
C VAL A 565 4.24 18.90 -5.71
N GLY A 566 3.76 17.67 -5.84
CA GLY A 566 4.58 16.54 -6.32
C GLY A 566 5.08 16.73 -7.75
N ALA A 567 4.24 17.27 -8.64
CA ALA A 567 4.62 17.60 -10.00
C ALA A 567 5.65 18.75 -10.08
N ALA A 568 5.51 19.78 -9.23
CA ALA A 568 6.46 20.88 -9.13
C ALA A 568 7.83 20.41 -8.60
N ALA A 569 7.85 19.52 -7.61
CA ALA A 569 9.07 18.89 -7.09
C ALA A 569 9.81 18.09 -8.19
N ALA A 570 9.07 17.31 -9.00
CA ALA A 570 9.65 16.60 -10.14
C ALA A 570 10.21 17.54 -11.22
N ASN A 571 9.51 18.65 -11.51
CA ASN A 571 10.00 19.65 -12.47
C ASN A 571 11.29 20.33 -12.00
N LYS A 572 11.43 20.62 -10.69
CA LYS A 572 12.67 21.16 -10.10
C LYS A 572 13.84 20.17 -10.24
N ILE A 573 13.59 18.88 -10.02
CA ILE A 573 14.58 17.82 -10.29
C ILE A 573 14.94 17.77 -11.79
N LYS A 574 13.97 17.79 -12.72
CA LYS A 574 14.25 17.79 -14.16
C LYS A 574 15.11 18.99 -14.59
N ALA A 575 14.88 20.17 -13.99
CA ALA A 575 15.67 21.36 -14.24
C ALA A 575 17.11 21.24 -13.72
N ALA A 576 17.31 20.67 -12.53
CA ALA A 576 18.66 20.48 -11.94
C ALA A 576 19.45 19.35 -12.63
N ALA A 577 18.82 18.22 -12.92
CA ALA A 577 19.49 17.05 -13.48
C ALA A 577 19.83 17.17 -14.97
N GLY A 578 19.11 18.04 -15.69
CA GLY A 578 19.23 18.22 -17.14
C GLY A 578 18.36 17.23 -17.92
N SER A 579 18.05 17.59 -19.17
CA SER A 579 17.05 16.90 -20.00
C SER A 579 17.39 15.45 -20.35
N LYS A 580 18.67 15.07 -20.36
CA LYS A 580 19.12 13.71 -20.72
C LYS A 580 19.19 12.73 -19.55
N PHE A 581 19.27 13.20 -18.30
CA PHE A 581 19.58 12.34 -17.15
C PHE A 581 18.63 11.15 -17.00
N LEU A 582 17.33 11.36 -17.16
CA LEU A 582 16.33 10.30 -17.06
C LEU A 582 16.39 9.33 -18.24
N SER A 583 16.59 9.82 -19.47
CA SER A 583 16.76 8.94 -20.64
C SER A 583 18.04 8.12 -20.56
N ASP A 584 19.12 8.70 -20.04
CA ASP A 584 20.42 8.05 -19.88
C ASP A 584 20.32 6.92 -18.84
N ILE A 585 19.68 7.16 -17.69
CA ILE A 585 19.39 6.11 -16.69
C ILE A 585 18.54 5.00 -17.31
N ILE A 586 17.43 5.34 -17.99
CA ILE A 586 16.54 4.34 -18.60
C ILE A 586 17.30 3.51 -19.64
N SER A 587 18.19 4.13 -20.42
CA SER A 587 19.03 3.48 -21.42
C SER A 587 20.07 2.55 -20.80
N GLN A 588 20.87 3.03 -19.83
CA GLN A 588 21.84 2.22 -19.06
C GLN A 588 21.18 0.99 -18.45
N VAL A 589 20.00 1.20 -17.85
CA VAL A 589 19.22 0.13 -17.23
C VAL A 589 18.74 -0.87 -18.30
N GLN A 590 18.20 -0.41 -19.44
CA GLN A 590 17.75 -1.29 -20.54
C GLN A 590 18.87 -2.08 -21.22
N GLN A 591 20.08 -1.51 -21.36
CA GLN A 591 21.24 -2.17 -21.98
C GLN A 591 21.78 -3.35 -21.18
N GLY A 592 21.31 -3.53 -19.94
CA GLY A 592 21.54 -4.72 -19.14
C GLY A 592 22.65 -4.55 -18.11
N TRP A 593 22.40 -5.10 -16.92
CA TRP A 593 23.24 -5.06 -15.72
C TRP A 593 24.71 -5.48 -15.89
N GLY A 594 25.08 -6.16 -16.98
CA GLY A 594 26.42 -6.73 -17.18
C GLY A 594 27.51 -5.72 -17.57
N SER A 595 27.14 -4.53 -18.04
CA SER A 595 28.08 -3.45 -18.40
C SER A 595 28.40 -2.51 -17.23
N LEU A 596 27.52 -2.43 -16.22
CA LEU A 596 27.75 -1.73 -14.95
C LEU A 596 28.62 -2.60 -14.02
N LYS A 597 29.87 -2.86 -14.44
CA LYS A 597 30.94 -3.23 -13.51
C LYS A 597 31.25 -2.00 -12.63
N PRO A 598 31.48 -2.18 -11.31
CA PRO A 598 31.99 -1.12 -10.45
C PRO A 598 33.44 -0.74 -10.81
#